data_AF-A0A7W0R2H7-F1
#
_entry.id   AF-A0A7W0R2H7-F1
#
_cell.length_a   1.000
_cell.length_b   1.000
_cell.length_c   1.000
_cell.angle_alpha   90.00
_cell.angle_beta   90.00
_cell.angle_gamma   90.00
#
_symmetry.space_group_name_H-M   'P 1'
#
loop_
_entity.id
_entity.type
_entity.pdbx_description
1 polymer ?
#
loop_
_entity_poly.entity_id
_entity_poly.type
_entity_poly.pdbx_seq_one_letter_code
_entity_poly.pdbx_strand_id
1 'polypeptide(L)'
;KQEAVAKVALLGSHPVYISARSGEGGKLFGSVTKNDIARAVQDQLEQDVDARHVRLDDSIRRLGTFSVEIHLHEEVNALVTVEVIAHDEDG
;
A
#
# COMPACT_ATOMS: atom_id res chain seq x y z
N LYS A 1 18.44 8.61 12.23
CA LYS A 1 17.81 9.58 11.30
C LYS A 1 17.93 9.19 9.82
N GLN A 2 19.08 8.67 9.34
CA GLN A 2 19.30 8.43 7.91
C GLN A 2 18.47 7.25 7.32
N GLU A 3 18.21 6.19 8.10
CA GLU A 3 17.40 5.05 7.63
C GLU A 3 15.94 5.39 7.33
N ALA A 4 15.33 6.29 8.11
CA ALA A 4 13.93 6.69 7.88
C ALA A 4 13.79 7.52 6.60
N VAL A 5 14.75 8.40 6.33
CA VAL A 5 14.75 9.25 5.12
C VAL A 5 14.94 8.40 3.86
N ALA A 6 15.82 7.39 3.92
CA ALA A 6 16.01 6.45 2.81
C ALA A 6 14.72 5.68 2.49
N LYS A 7 14.01 5.21 3.53
CA LYS A 7 12.69 4.58 3.39
C LYS A 7 11.67 5.49 2.72
N VAL A 8 11.53 6.74 3.18
CA VAL A 8 10.58 7.70 2.58
C VAL A 8 10.84 7.90 1.10
N ALA A 9 12.10 8.08 0.70
CA ALA A 9 12.46 8.29 -0.69
C ALA A 9 12.13 7.07 -1.56
N LEU A 10 12.38 5.86 -1.05
CA LEU A 10 12.01 4.59 -1.69
C LEU A 10 10.50 4.47 -1.86
N LEU A 11 9.76 4.64 -0.76
CA LEU A 11 8.30 4.54 -0.67
C LEU A 11 7.57 5.56 -1.56
N GLY A 12 8.10 6.78 -1.67
CA GLY A 12 7.51 7.83 -2.51
C GLY A 12 7.83 7.69 -4.00
N SER A 13 8.95 7.07 -4.35
CA SER A 13 9.34 6.87 -5.76
C SER A 13 8.75 5.59 -6.37
N HIS A 14 8.41 4.61 -5.54
CA HIS A 14 7.94 3.31 -5.99
C HIS A 14 6.47 3.09 -5.58
N PRO A 15 5.52 3.20 -6.53
CA PRO A 15 4.16 2.79 -6.26
C PRO A 15 4.09 1.29 -5.96
N VAL A 16 3.28 0.92 -4.98
CA VAL A 16 3.06 -0.45 -4.55
C VAL A 16 1.83 -0.98 -5.24
N TYR A 17 1.97 -2.07 -6.00
CA TYR A 17 0.88 -2.66 -6.74
C TYR A 17 0.27 -3.82 -5.94
N ILE A 18 -1.03 -3.77 -5.68
CA ILE A 18 -1.75 -4.84 -4.99
C ILE A 18 -2.71 -5.48 -5.98
N SER A 19 -2.38 -6.70 -6.39
CA SER A 19 -3.25 -7.52 -7.22
C SER A 19 -4.33 -8.16 -6.35
N ALA A 20 -5.58 -7.75 -6.55
CA ALA A 20 -6.70 -8.28 -5.79
C ALA A 20 -7.83 -8.72 -6.73
N ARG A 21 -8.56 -9.78 -6.33
CA ARG A 21 -9.70 -10.26 -7.12
C ARG A 21 -10.84 -9.25 -7.06
N SER A 22 -11.14 -8.66 -8.20
CA SER A 22 -12.30 -7.82 -8.43
C SER A 22 -13.41 -8.61 -9.09
N GLY A 23 -14.64 -8.33 -8.69
CA GLY A 23 -15.84 -8.81 -9.36
C GLY A 23 -16.35 -7.83 -10.40
N GLU A 24 -17.39 -8.27 -11.10
CA GLU A 24 -18.12 -7.47 -12.07
C GLU A 24 -18.61 -6.16 -11.43
N GLY A 25 -18.34 -5.03 -12.08
CA GLY A 25 -18.70 -3.69 -11.59
C GLY A 25 -17.64 -2.98 -10.73
N GLY A 26 -16.38 -3.44 -10.73
CA GLY A 26 -15.24 -2.70 -10.13
C GLY A 26 -15.18 -2.77 -8.59
N LYS A 27 -15.96 -3.68 -7.99
CA LYS A 27 -15.87 -3.99 -6.56
C LYS A 27 -14.85 -5.10 -6.34
N LEU A 28 -14.01 -4.94 -5.32
CA LEU A 28 -13.15 -6.02 -4.86
C LEU A 28 -13.98 -7.07 -4.11
N PHE A 29 -13.74 -8.35 -4.38
CA PHE A 29 -14.31 -9.45 -3.59
C PHE A 29 -13.69 -9.51 -2.19
N GLY A 30 -12.49 -8.94 -2.03
CA GLY A 30 -11.82 -8.74 -0.75
C GLY A 30 -11.79 -7.27 -0.31
N SER A 31 -11.03 -7.02 0.75
CA SER A 31 -10.71 -5.67 1.22
C SER A 31 -9.23 -5.59 1.50
N VAL A 32 -8.55 -4.65 0.84
CA VAL A 32 -7.15 -4.36 1.15
C VAL A 32 -7.14 -3.59 2.46
N THR A 33 -6.48 -4.15 3.46
CA THR A 33 -6.28 -3.51 4.74
C THR A 33 -4.86 -2.96 4.83
N LYS A 34 -4.60 -2.16 5.87
CA LYS A 34 -3.25 -1.73 6.24
C LYS A 34 -2.25 -2.88 6.39
N ASN A 35 -2.71 -4.08 6.74
CA ASN A 35 -1.85 -5.26 6.85
C ASN A 35 -1.41 -5.79 5.47
N ASP A 36 -2.32 -5.78 4.49
CA ASP A 36 -1.99 -6.10 3.09
C ASP A 36 -1.02 -5.09 2.51
N ILE A 37 -1.23 -3.79 2.77
CA ILE A 37 -0.33 -2.74 2.30
C ILE A 37 1.06 -2.91 2.91
N ALA A 38 1.15 -3.12 4.23
CA ALA A 38 2.42 -3.38 4.92
C ALA A 38 3.14 -4.60 4.33
N ARG A 39 2.42 -5.68 4.08
CA ARG A 39 2.97 -6.90 3.46
C ARG A 39 3.44 -6.65 2.02
N ALA A 40 2.64 -5.96 1.20
CA ALA A 40 2.99 -5.66 -0.19
C ALA A 40 4.20 -4.71 -0.28
N VAL A 41 4.28 -3.73 0.62
CA VAL A 41 5.45 -2.86 0.80
C VAL A 41 6.68 -3.69 1.18
N GLN A 42 6.54 -4.60 2.15
CA GLN A 42 7.65 -5.46 2.57
C GLN A 42 8.11 -6.40 1.44
N ASP A 43 7.17 -6.93 0.65
CA ASP A 43 7.47 -7.86 -0.45
C ASP A 43 8.11 -7.14 -1.65
N GLN A 44 7.62 -5.95 -2.02
CA GLN A 44 8.10 -5.20 -3.19
C GLN A 44 9.31 -4.30 -2.91
N LEU A 45 9.39 -3.73 -1.70
CA LEU A 45 10.40 -2.73 -1.34
C LEU A 45 11.39 -3.25 -0.30
N GLU A 46 11.20 -4.49 0.18
CA GLU A 46 12.01 -5.11 1.23
C GLU A 46 12.09 -4.24 2.50
N GLN A 47 11.04 -3.43 2.72
CA GLN A 47 10.93 -2.53 3.86
C GLN A 47 10.00 -3.10 4.91
N ASP A 48 10.53 -3.35 6.10
CA ASP A 48 9.71 -3.63 7.27
C ASP A 48 8.94 -2.37 7.68
N VAL A 49 7.62 -2.42 7.50
CA VAL A 49 6.68 -1.35 7.83
C VAL A 49 5.55 -1.91 8.66
N ASP A 50 5.37 -1.37 9.86
CA ASP A 50 4.30 -1.75 10.76
C ASP A 50 2.94 -1.22 10.30
N ALA A 51 1.94 -2.08 10.22
CA ALA A 51 0.55 -1.69 9.90
C ALA A 51 -0.05 -0.69 10.91
N ARG A 52 0.56 -0.52 12.10
CA ARG A 52 0.19 0.50 13.09
C ARG A 52 0.57 1.91 12.67
N HIS A 53 1.64 2.04 11.88
CA HIS A 53 2.16 3.30 11.38
C HIS A 53 1.49 3.72 10.06
N VAL A 54 0.82 2.77 9.40
CA VAL A 54 0.05 2.99 8.18
C VAL A 54 -1.28 3.68 8.53
N ARG A 55 -1.42 4.93 8.09
CA ARG A 55 -2.67 5.69 8.11
C ARG A 55 -3.50 5.32 6.90
N LEU A 56 -4.37 4.33 7.10
CA LEU A 56 -5.44 3.98 6.19
C LEU A 56 -6.78 4.31 6.87
N ASP A 57 -7.51 5.27 6.31
CA ASP A 57 -8.79 5.73 6.86
C ASP A 57 -9.91 4.71 6.64
N ASP A 58 -9.98 4.17 5.42
CA ASP A 58 -10.96 3.14 5.05
C ASP A 58 -10.30 1.99 4.26
N SER A 59 -10.85 0.80 4.41
CA SER A 59 -10.30 -0.39 3.74
C SER A 59 -10.58 -0.30 2.23
N ILE A 60 -9.58 -0.59 1.39
CA ILE A 60 -9.76 -0.45 -0.05
C ILE A 60 -10.58 -1.63 -0.58
N ARG A 61 -11.78 -1.32 -1.08
CA ARG A 61 -12.74 -2.29 -1.63
C ARG A 61 -13.07 -2.02 -3.10
N ARG A 62 -12.28 -1.16 -3.75
CA ARG A 62 -12.41 -0.81 -5.16
C ARG A 62 -11.04 -0.80 -5.81
N LEU A 63 -11.04 -1.09 -7.10
CA LEU A 63 -9.85 -0.93 -7.94
C LEU A 63 -9.53 0.54 -8.11
N GLY A 64 -8.24 0.85 -8.24
CA GLY A 64 -7.74 2.21 -8.46
C GLY A 64 -6.54 2.55 -7.60
N THR A 65 -6.14 3.81 -7.66
CA THR A 65 -4.95 4.33 -6.99
C THR A 65 -5.34 5.03 -5.69
N PHE A 66 -4.69 4.67 -4.59
CA PHE A 66 -4.94 5.16 -3.25
C PHE A 66 -3.62 5.66 -2.62
N SER A 67 -3.64 6.88 -2.09
CA SER A 67 -2.48 7.44 -1.39
C SER A 67 -2.57 7.13 0.09
N VAL A 68 -1.54 6.51 0.65
CA VAL A 68 -1.48 6.05 2.04
C VAL A 68 -0.28 6.69 2.73
N GLU A 69 -0.51 7.31 3.88
CA GLU A 69 0.58 7.93 4.65
C GLU A 69 1.11 6.95 5.71
N ILE A 70 2.44 6.86 5.84
CA ILE A 70 3.11 5.96 6.77
C ILE A 70 4.02 6.77 7.68
N HIS A 71 3.77 6.70 8.99
CA HIS A 71 4.54 7.42 10.00
C HIS A 71 5.71 6.56 10.48
N LEU A 72 6.89 6.75 9.89
CA LEU A 72 8.08 5.98 10.26
C LEU A 72 8.68 6.46 11.58
N HIS A 73 8.67 7.77 11.84
CA HIS A 73 9.25 8.38 13.05
C HIS A 73 8.51 9.69 13.43
N GLU A 74 8.74 10.16 14.66
CA GLU A 74 8.20 11.40 15.28
C GLU A 74 8.16 12.63 14.35
N GLU A 75 9.10 12.73 13.41
CA GLU A 75 9.21 13.86 12.45
C GLU A 75 9.16 13.43 10.97
N VAL A 76 8.89 12.15 10.66
CA VAL A 76 9.05 11.61 9.30
C VAL A 76 7.81 10.82 8.85
N ASN A 77 7.05 11.43 7.94
CA ASN A 77 5.94 10.84 7.21
C ASN A 77 6.36 10.46 5.77
N ALA A 78 6.05 9.23 5.36
CA ALA A 78 6.22 8.74 4.01
C ALA A 78 4.86 8.65 3.30
N LEU A 79 4.77 9.17 2.08
CA LEU A 79 3.60 8.99 1.22
C LEU A 79 3.84 7.78 0.31
N VAL A 80 3.00 6.76 0.44
CA VAL A 80 3.01 5.57 -0.42
C VAL A 80 1.83 5.63 -1.36
N THR A 81 2.09 5.43 -2.64
CA THR A 81 1.04 5.26 -3.63
C THR A 81 0.73 3.77 -3.76
N VAL A 82 -0.49 3.38 -3.39
CA VAL A 82 -0.96 1.99 -3.50
C VAL A 82 -1.90 1.89 -4.68
N GLU A 83 -1.55 1.11 -5.68
CA GLU A 83 -2.39 0.86 -6.84
C GLU A 83 -3.01 -0.52 -6.76
N VAL A 84 -4.34 -0.57 -6.67
CA VAL A 84 -5.07 -1.83 -6.61
C VAL A 84 -5.52 -2.22 -8.00
N ILE A 85 -4.90 -3.28 -8.52
CA ILE A 85 -5.17 -3.82 -9.85
C ILE A 85 -6.02 -5.08 -9.75
N ALA A 86 -6.87 -5.28 -10.75
CA ALA A 86 -7.64 -6.51 -10.89
C ALA A 86 -6.67 -7.64 -11.19
N HIS A 87 -6.61 -8.67 -10.34
CA HIS A 87 -6.02 -9.94 -10.73
C HIS A 87 -7.02 -10.69 -11.60
N ASP A 88 -7.03 -10.34 -12.88
CA ASP A 88 -7.85 -10.98 -13.90
C ASP A 88 -7.12 -12.25 -14.35
N GLU A 89 -7.61 -13.41 -13.91
CA GLU A 89 -7.29 -14.72 -14.52
C GLU A 89 -8.44 -15.18 -15.43
N ASP A 90 -9.09 -14.25 -16.13
CA ASP A 90 -10.14 -14.59 -17.10
C ASP A 90 -9.62 -14.43 -18.54
N GLY A 91 -8.98 -15.51 -18.98
CA GLY A 91 -8.65 -15.82 -20.36
C GLY A 91 -8.30 -17.30 -20.49
#